data_AF-A0A7Y6FI42-F1
#
_entry.id   AF-A0A7Y6FI42-F1
#
_cell.length_a   1.000
_cell.length_b   1.000
_cell.length_c   1.000
_cell.angle_alpha   90.00
_cell.angle_beta   90.00
_cell.angle_gamma   90.00
#
_symmetry.space_group_name_H-M   'P 1'
#
loop_
_entity.id
_entity.type
_entity.pdbx_description
1 polymer ?
#
loop_
_entity_poly.entity_id
_entity_poly.type
_entity_poly.pdbx_seq_one_letter_code
_entity_poly.pdbx_strand_id
1 'polypeptide(L)'
;MTSQVSSAAEKADEANDAVLGGQRAPLSGTTGTTGGDGKEVRRLDRVIIRFAGDSGDGMQLTGDRFTSETASFGNDLSTLPNFPAEIRAPAGTLPGVSSFQLHFADHDILTPGDAPNVLVAMNPAALKANIDDVPRGAEIIVNTDEFTKRPMAKVGYATSPLEDGSLEAYNVHPVPLTTLTIEALKEFGLSRKEAERSKNMFALGLLSWMYHRPTEGTETFLRQKFAKKPEIAEANVAAFRAGWNFGETTEDFAVSYEVAPAAQAFPTGTYRNISGNLALSYGLIAAGQLADLPLYLGSYPITPASDILHELSKHKNFGVR
;
A
#
# COMPACT_ATOMS: atom_id res chain seq x y z
N MET A 1 38.83 6.16 40.71
CA MET A 1 39.35 4.78 40.85
C MET A 1 38.66 3.94 39.81
N THR A 2 39.45 3.49 38.85
CA THR A 2 39.13 2.59 37.74
C THR A 2 38.90 1.17 38.24
N SER A 3 37.97 0.45 37.62
CA SER A 3 37.94 -1.01 37.62
C SER A 3 37.44 -1.49 36.25
N GLN A 4 38.39 -1.95 35.43
CA GLN A 4 38.19 -2.91 34.34
C GLN A 4 38.20 -4.32 34.98
N VAL A 5 37.55 -5.35 34.45
CA VAL A 5 38.00 -6.40 33.49
C VAL A 5 36.96 -7.54 33.74
N SER A 6 36.37 -8.34 32.83
CA SER A 6 36.89 -9.15 31.73
C SER A 6 35.74 -9.63 30.84
N SER A 7 36.03 -9.81 29.55
CA SER A 7 35.29 -10.60 28.58
C SER A 7 35.32 -12.11 28.89
N ALA A 8 34.27 -12.82 28.49
CA ALA A 8 34.29 -14.25 28.22
C ALA A 8 33.71 -14.48 26.82
N ALA A 9 34.56 -14.32 25.81
CA ALA A 9 34.39 -14.85 24.47
C ALA A 9 35.57 -15.79 24.25
N GLU A 10 35.37 -17.08 24.51
CA GLU A 10 36.21 -18.18 24.02
C GLU A 10 35.53 -19.50 24.42
N LYS A 11 35.36 -20.39 23.42
CA LYS A 11 34.73 -21.74 23.46
C LYS A 11 33.24 -21.83 23.13
N ALA A 12 32.93 -21.56 21.87
CA ALA A 12 32.02 -22.39 21.09
C ALA A 12 32.30 -22.13 19.59
N ASP A 13 33.54 -22.38 19.17
CA ASP A 13 33.93 -22.41 17.77
C ASP A 13 34.36 -23.85 17.47
N GLU A 14 33.39 -24.66 17.04
CA GLU A 14 33.55 -25.98 16.39
C GLU A 14 32.14 -26.55 16.14
N ALA A 15 31.44 -25.99 15.15
CA ALA A 15 30.39 -26.64 14.34
C ALA A 15 29.49 -25.59 13.67
N ASN A 16 29.95 -25.00 12.56
CA ASN A 16 29.07 -24.60 11.44
C ASN A 16 29.92 -24.04 10.30
N ASP A 17 30.55 -24.94 9.58
CA ASP A 17 31.03 -24.67 8.23
C ASP A 17 30.40 -25.73 7.32
N ALA A 18 29.81 -25.29 6.20
CA ALA A 18 28.80 -25.93 5.34
C ALA A 18 27.36 -25.73 5.86
N VAL A 19 26.48 -24.94 5.24
CA VAL A 19 26.14 -24.93 3.81
C VAL A 19 25.74 -23.50 3.38
N LEU A 20 26.53 -22.93 2.49
CA LEU A 20 26.19 -21.75 1.67
C LEU A 20 25.10 -22.10 0.65
N GLY A 21 24.20 -21.15 0.40
CA GLY A 21 23.62 -20.93 -0.93
C GLY A 21 22.39 -21.77 -1.30
N GLY A 22 21.25 -21.45 -0.69
CA GLY A 22 19.95 -21.73 -1.30
C GLY A 22 19.41 -20.48 -1.98
N GLN A 23 19.70 -20.29 -3.27
CA GLN A 23 18.91 -19.39 -4.11
C GLN A 23 17.44 -19.84 -4.01
N ARG A 24 16.57 -19.00 -3.40
CA ARG A 24 15.13 -19.21 -3.50
C ARG A 24 14.74 -19.04 -4.96
N ALA A 25 14.33 -20.14 -5.58
CA ALA A 25 13.80 -20.16 -6.93
C ALA A 25 12.59 -19.21 -7.05
N PRO A 26 12.36 -18.60 -8.22
CA PRO A 26 11.13 -17.86 -8.48
C PRO A 26 9.92 -18.79 -8.35
N LEU A 27 8.79 -18.20 -7.93
CA LEU A 27 7.49 -18.84 -7.74
C LEU A 27 7.19 -19.84 -8.86
N SER A 28 7.30 -21.14 -8.57
CA SER A 28 6.95 -22.22 -9.49
C SER A 28 5.61 -22.81 -9.07
N GLY A 29 4.57 -22.36 -9.75
CA GLY A 29 3.18 -22.77 -9.53
C GLY A 29 2.22 -22.09 -10.50
N THR A 30 2.61 -21.89 -11.76
CA THR A 30 1.82 -21.13 -12.75
C THR A 30 1.11 -22.07 -13.72
N THR A 31 -0.17 -22.36 -13.45
CA THR A 31 -1.13 -22.69 -14.50
C THR A 31 -1.78 -21.39 -14.97
N GLY A 32 -1.34 -20.88 -16.13
CA GLY A 32 -1.97 -19.74 -16.78
C GLY A 32 -3.25 -20.17 -17.50
N THR A 33 -4.33 -19.44 -17.28
CA THR A 33 -5.55 -19.54 -18.09
C THR A 33 -5.75 -18.23 -18.84
N THR A 34 -6.10 -18.27 -20.12
CA THR A 34 -6.45 -17.06 -20.88
C THR A 34 -7.77 -16.48 -20.37
N GLY A 35 -7.74 -15.23 -19.89
CA GLY A 35 -8.92 -14.47 -19.50
C GLY A 35 -9.76 -14.02 -20.69
N GLY A 36 -10.97 -13.49 -20.44
CA GLY A 36 -11.94 -13.07 -21.45
C GLY A 36 -11.41 -12.06 -22.49
N ASP A 37 -10.37 -11.31 -22.14
CA ASP A 37 -9.76 -10.26 -22.97
C ASP A 37 -8.43 -10.68 -23.63
N GLY A 38 -8.12 -11.99 -23.64
CA GLY A 38 -6.95 -12.55 -24.34
C GLY A 38 -5.61 -12.44 -23.61
N LYS A 39 -5.56 -11.79 -22.44
CA LYS A 39 -4.37 -11.72 -21.57
C LYS A 39 -4.23 -12.95 -20.67
N GLU A 40 -2.99 -13.29 -20.33
CA GLU A 40 -2.68 -14.44 -19.45
C GLU A 40 -3.09 -14.10 -18.01
N VAL A 41 -3.89 -14.94 -17.36
CA VAL A 41 -4.19 -14.82 -15.93
C VAL A 41 -3.26 -15.75 -15.16
N ARG A 42 -2.43 -15.19 -14.26
CA ARG A 42 -1.56 -15.95 -13.35
C ARG A 42 -2.15 -16.02 -11.96
N ARG A 43 -2.25 -17.24 -11.44
CA ARG A 43 -2.64 -17.47 -10.04
C ARG A 43 -1.45 -17.32 -9.12
N LEU A 44 -1.67 -16.59 -8.02
CA LEU A 44 -0.69 -16.37 -6.96
C LEU A 44 -1.35 -16.67 -5.61
N ASP A 45 -0.60 -17.27 -4.70
CA ASP A 45 -1.11 -17.58 -3.35
C ASP A 45 -1.10 -16.33 -2.45
N ARG A 46 -0.22 -15.36 -2.75
CA ARG A 46 -0.10 -14.08 -2.03
C ARG A 46 0.53 -12.99 -2.88
N VAL A 47 0.27 -11.74 -2.50
CA VAL A 47 0.82 -10.55 -3.13
C VAL A 47 1.08 -9.46 -2.08
N ILE A 48 2.22 -8.79 -2.20
CA ILE A 48 2.57 -7.59 -1.43
C ILE A 48 2.66 -6.41 -2.41
N ILE A 49 1.79 -5.40 -2.22
CA ILE A 49 1.79 -4.16 -3.01
C ILE A 49 2.23 -3.02 -2.10
N ARG A 50 3.15 -2.18 -2.58
CA ARG A 50 3.55 -0.94 -1.90
C ARG A 50 3.25 0.26 -2.78
N PHE A 51 2.38 1.14 -2.31
CA PHE A 51 2.18 2.48 -2.86
C PHE A 51 3.15 3.43 -2.21
N ALA A 52 3.90 4.22 -2.98
CA ALA A 52 4.84 5.20 -2.45
C ALA A 52 4.72 6.54 -3.18
N GLY A 53 4.68 7.63 -2.41
CA GLY A 53 4.53 8.99 -2.91
C GLY A 53 4.84 10.02 -1.84
N ASP A 54 4.52 11.28 -2.08
CA ASP A 54 4.71 12.33 -1.08
C ASP A 54 3.61 12.29 0.00
N SER A 55 3.96 12.70 1.21
CA SER A 55 2.98 12.91 2.27
C SER A 55 1.90 13.92 1.82
N GLY A 56 0.64 13.54 1.96
CA GLY A 56 -0.50 14.35 1.52
C GLY A 56 -0.99 14.07 0.11
N ASP A 57 -0.27 13.27 -0.70
CA ASP A 57 -0.77 12.87 -2.03
C ASP A 57 -1.97 11.94 -1.93
N GLY A 58 -2.13 11.19 -0.82
CA GLY A 58 -3.26 10.29 -0.59
C GLY A 58 -2.93 8.80 -0.70
N MET A 59 -1.67 8.41 -0.43
CA MET A 59 -1.24 7.00 -0.38
C MET A 59 -2.11 6.18 0.59
N GLN A 60 -2.36 6.70 1.79
CA GLN A 60 -3.16 5.96 2.78
C GLN A 60 -4.60 5.75 2.34
N LEU A 61 -5.23 6.77 1.75
CA LEU A 61 -6.59 6.64 1.23
C LEU A 61 -6.67 5.56 0.15
N THR A 62 -5.67 5.52 -0.72
CA THR A 62 -5.59 4.57 -1.84
C THR A 62 -5.39 3.16 -1.30
N GLY A 63 -4.45 2.99 -0.37
CA GLY A 63 -4.19 1.75 0.34
C GLY A 63 -5.39 1.21 1.11
N ASP A 64 -6.03 2.05 1.94
CA ASP A 64 -7.22 1.69 2.72
C ASP A 64 -8.39 1.23 1.82
N ARG A 65 -8.55 1.88 0.65
CA ARG A 65 -9.61 1.54 -0.30
C ARG A 65 -9.34 0.18 -0.95
N PHE A 66 -8.12 -0.06 -1.44
CA PHE A 66 -7.75 -1.35 -2.00
C PHE A 66 -7.80 -2.48 -0.94
N THR A 67 -7.44 -2.16 0.31
CA THR A 67 -7.61 -3.07 1.46
C THR A 67 -9.07 -3.46 1.65
N SER A 68 -9.99 -2.49 1.55
CA SER A 68 -11.44 -2.74 1.69
C SER A 68 -12.00 -3.62 0.56
N GLU A 69 -11.52 -3.43 -0.67
CA GLU A 69 -11.87 -4.30 -1.81
C GLU A 69 -11.35 -5.73 -1.59
N THR A 70 -10.08 -5.86 -1.19
CA THR A 70 -9.42 -7.13 -0.93
C THR A 70 -10.11 -7.91 0.20
N ALA A 71 -10.51 -7.23 1.27
CA ALA A 71 -11.31 -7.82 2.35
C ALA A 71 -12.68 -8.32 1.85
N SER A 72 -13.33 -7.52 1.00
CA SER A 72 -14.67 -7.85 0.47
C SER A 72 -14.63 -9.03 -0.51
N PHE A 73 -13.49 -9.25 -1.18
CA PHE A 73 -13.23 -10.43 -2.00
C PHE A 73 -12.97 -11.70 -1.16
N GLY A 74 -12.72 -11.55 0.14
CA GLY A 74 -12.50 -12.66 1.08
C GLY A 74 -11.05 -13.11 1.17
N ASN A 75 -10.09 -12.28 0.77
CA ASN A 75 -8.67 -12.53 1.03
C ASN A 75 -8.33 -12.20 2.49
N ASP A 76 -7.36 -12.94 3.03
CA ASP A 76 -6.68 -12.45 4.22
C ASP A 76 -5.74 -11.31 3.87
N LEU A 77 -5.56 -10.38 4.79
CA LEU A 77 -4.79 -9.19 4.57
C LEU A 77 -4.06 -8.68 5.82
N SER A 78 -2.93 -8.03 5.58
CA SER A 78 -2.19 -7.28 6.57
C SER A 78 -1.67 -6.00 5.93
N THR A 79 -1.82 -4.87 6.61
CA THR A 79 -1.40 -3.56 6.09
C THR A 79 -0.34 -2.91 6.97
N LEU A 80 0.51 -2.12 6.34
CA LEU A 80 1.51 -1.30 7.03
C LEU A 80 1.54 0.10 6.41
N PRO A 81 0.84 1.07 7.02
CA PRO A 81 1.01 2.47 6.66
C PRO A 81 2.36 2.98 7.19
N ASN A 82 3.16 3.59 6.33
CA ASN A 82 4.42 4.23 6.68
C ASN A 82 4.33 5.74 6.45
N PHE A 83 4.48 6.49 7.54
CA PHE A 83 4.40 7.94 7.55
C PHE A 83 5.79 8.53 7.80
N PRO A 84 6.18 9.57 7.06
CA PRO A 84 7.41 10.29 7.38
C PRO A 84 7.29 10.96 8.74
N ALA A 85 8.42 11.07 9.45
CA ALA A 85 8.48 11.77 10.73
C ALA A 85 8.18 13.28 10.58
N GLU A 86 8.51 13.85 9.42
CA GLU A 86 8.23 15.24 9.10
C GLU A 86 6.79 15.44 8.63
N ILE A 87 5.99 16.15 9.43
CA ILE A 87 4.59 16.45 9.12
C ILE A 87 4.44 17.24 7.80
N ARG A 88 5.43 18.08 7.46
CA ARG A 88 5.45 18.91 6.23
C ARG A 88 6.84 18.93 5.60
N ALA A 89 7.38 17.77 5.29
CA ALA A 89 8.54 17.70 4.43
C ALA A 89 8.25 18.36 3.06
N PRO A 90 9.23 18.99 2.40
CA PRO A 90 9.06 19.50 1.05
C PRO A 90 8.72 18.37 0.06
N ALA A 91 7.77 18.61 -0.84
CA ALA A 91 7.38 17.63 -1.85
C ALA A 91 8.55 17.22 -2.77
N GLY A 92 8.62 15.93 -3.10
CA GLY A 92 9.68 15.31 -3.89
C GLY A 92 11.02 15.21 -3.15
N THR A 93 11.00 15.01 -1.83
CA THR A 93 12.20 14.77 -1.01
C THR A 93 12.09 13.45 -0.26
N LEU A 94 13.24 12.82 0.04
CA LEU A 94 13.27 11.52 0.74
C LEU A 94 12.59 11.57 2.12
N PRO A 95 12.80 12.59 2.97
CA PRO A 95 12.12 12.68 4.27
C PRO A 95 10.60 12.88 4.17
N GLY A 96 10.08 13.24 2.98
CA GLY A 96 8.65 13.43 2.74
C GLY A 96 7.94 12.25 2.12
N VAL A 97 8.67 11.16 1.83
CA VAL A 97 8.07 9.96 1.26
C VAL A 97 7.18 9.28 2.30
N SER A 98 5.95 9.00 1.89
CA SER A 98 5.00 8.16 2.60
C SER A 98 4.69 6.94 1.74
N SER A 99 4.48 5.80 2.38
CA SER A 99 4.04 4.60 1.69
C SER A 99 2.92 3.87 2.43
N PHE A 100 2.17 3.08 1.68
CA PHE A 100 1.20 2.14 2.20
C PHE A 100 1.50 0.78 1.61
N GLN A 101 1.77 -0.20 2.47
CA GLN A 101 1.94 -1.58 2.06
C GLN A 101 0.71 -2.39 2.41
N LEU A 102 0.28 -3.22 1.46
CA LEU A 102 -0.76 -4.22 1.64
C LEU A 102 -0.20 -5.58 1.24
N HIS A 103 -0.33 -6.55 2.13
CA HIS A 103 -0.11 -7.95 1.87
C HIS A 103 -1.46 -8.65 1.91
N PHE A 104 -1.77 -9.46 0.90
CA PHE A 104 -2.98 -10.27 0.88
C PHE A 104 -2.72 -11.65 0.29
N ALA A 105 -3.50 -12.62 0.75
CA ALA A 105 -3.30 -14.03 0.44
C ALA A 105 -4.61 -14.82 0.37
N ASP A 106 -4.52 -16.03 -0.16
CA ASP A 106 -5.56 -17.07 -0.14
C ASP A 106 -5.49 -17.98 1.12
N HIS A 107 -4.64 -17.61 2.08
CA HIS A 107 -4.41 -18.31 3.34
C HIS A 107 -4.15 -17.29 4.46
N ASP A 108 -4.10 -17.78 5.70
CA ASP A 108 -3.86 -16.95 6.88
C ASP A 108 -2.46 -16.32 6.87
N ILE A 109 -2.38 -15.01 7.12
CA ILE A 109 -1.15 -14.22 7.15
C ILE A 109 -1.10 -13.31 8.38
N LEU A 110 0.08 -13.27 9.01
CA LEU A 110 0.27 -12.54 10.27
C LEU A 110 1.17 -11.32 10.15
N THR A 111 1.71 -11.06 8.96
CA THR A 111 2.67 -9.97 8.73
C THR A 111 2.31 -9.17 7.49
N PRO A 112 2.69 -7.89 7.41
CA PRO A 112 2.50 -7.09 6.21
C PRO A 112 3.49 -7.46 5.09
N GLY A 113 4.38 -8.43 5.30
CA GLY A 113 5.40 -8.86 4.34
C GLY A 113 6.64 -7.97 4.29
N ASP A 114 7.79 -8.54 3.93
CA ASP A 114 9.07 -7.81 3.92
C ASP A 114 9.36 -7.15 2.56
N ALA A 115 9.14 -7.90 1.46
CA ALA A 115 9.57 -7.52 0.11
C ALA A 115 8.36 -7.35 -0.82
N PRO A 116 8.08 -6.15 -1.37
CA PRO A 116 6.96 -5.91 -2.25
C PRO A 116 7.08 -6.67 -3.58
N ASN A 117 6.01 -7.34 -4.01
CA ASN A 117 5.90 -7.88 -5.37
C ASN A 117 5.65 -6.77 -6.40
N VAL A 118 5.01 -5.68 -5.96
CA VAL A 118 4.72 -4.51 -6.79
C VAL A 118 5.06 -3.24 -6.02
N LEU A 119 5.83 -2.35 -6.64
CA LEU A 119 6.04 -0.98 -6.18
C LEU A 119 5.35 0.00 -7.13
N VAL A 120 4.41 0.80 -6.62
CA VAL A 120 3.87 1.96 -7.33
C VAL A 120 4.61 3.20 -6.85
N ALA A 121 5.52 3.72 -7.67
CA ALA A 121 6.34 4.89 -7.37
C ALA A 121 5.78 6.14 -8.06
N MET A 122 5.19 7.04 -7.26
CA MET A 122 4.56 8.26 -7.76
C MET A 122 5.55 9.35 -8.19
N ASN A 123 6.81 9.27 -7.77
CA ASN A 123 7.87 10.24 -8.08
C ASN A 123 9.28 9.61 -7.85
N PRO A 124 10.38 10.31 -8.24
CA PRO A 124 11.74 9.80 -8.03
C PRO A 124 12.13 9.57 -6.56
N ALA A 125 11.59 10.36 -5.63
CA ALA A 125 11.86 10.20 -4.19
C ALA A 125 11.27 8.87 -3.68
N ALA A 126 10.03 8.58 -4.06
CA ALA A 126 9.32 7.36 -3.73
C ALA A 126 10.04 6.12 -4.27
N LEU A 127 10.52 6.17 -5.52
CA LEU A 127 11.34 5.10 -6.10
C LEU A 127 12.62 4.90 -5.28
N LYS A 128 13.40 5.98 -5.09
CA LYS A 128 14.70 5.90 -4.40
C LYS A 128 14.59 5.40 -2.96
N ALA A 129 13.53 5.79 -2.25
CA ALA A 129 13.33 5.41 -0.85
C ALA A 129 12.88 3.96 -0.65
N ASN A 130 12.42 3.27 -1.69
CA ASN A 130 11.80 1.94 -1.55
C ASN A 130 12.45 0.85 -2.42
N ILE A 131 13.25 1.20 -3.42
CA ILE A 131 13.77 0.24 -4.39
C ILE A 131 14.64 -0.86 -3.75
N ASP A 132 15.34 -0.56 -2.66
CA ASP A 132 16.20 -1.53 -1.96
C ASP A 132 15.42 -2.69 -1.32
N ASP A 133 14.13 -2.49 -1.00
CA ASP A 133 13.24 -3.53 -0.46
C ASP A 133 12.58 -4.37 -1.56
N VAL A 134 12.66 -3.93 -2.82
CA VAL A 134 11.99 -4.58 -3.95
C VAL A 134 12.88 -5.71 -4.49
N PRO A 135 12.39 -6.96 -4.54
CA PRO A 135 13.16 -8.07 -5.05
C PRO A 135 13.28 -7.98 -6.58
N ARG A 136 14.36 -8.55 -7.12
CA ARG A 136 14.55 -8.66 -8.58
C ARG A 136 13.39 -9.44 -9.21
N GLY A 137 12.97 -9.01 -10.40
CA GLY A 137 11.83 -9.56 -11.14
C GLY A 137 10.47 -9.08 -10.65
N ALA A 138 10.41 -8.22 -9.62
CA ALA A 138 9.17 -7.57 -9.20
C ALA A 138 8.70 -6.51 -10.21
N GLU A 139 7.43 -6.16 -10.12
CA GLU A 139 6.80 -5.13 -10.94
C GLU A 139 7.05 -3.75 -10.34
N ILE A 140 7.42 -2.78 -11.16
CA ILE A 140 7.57 -1.38 -10.74
C ILE A 140 6.73 -0.50 -11.67
N ILE A 141 5.65 0.08 -11.15
CA ILE A 141 4.86 1.07 -11.88
C ILE A 141 5.39 2.45 -11.51
N VAL A 142 5.85 3.20 -12.51
CA VAL A 142 6.48 4.51 -12.30
C VAL A 142 5.68 5.61 -12.98
N ASN A 143 5.38 6.68 -12.22
CA ASN A 143 4.81 7.90 -12.80
C ASN A 143 5.87 8.67 -13.60
N THR A 144 5.90 8.52 -14.92
CA THR A 144 6.94 9.14 -15.77
C THR A 144 6.87 10.67 -15.80
N ASP A 145 5.70 11.26 -15.53
CA ASP A 145 5.51 12.71 -15.52
C ASP A 145 6.39 13.41 -14.45
N GLU A 146 6.78 12.70 -13.39
CA GLU A 146 7.58 13.26 -12.29
C GLU A 146 9.10 13.07 -12.48
N PHE A 147 9.54 12.31 -13.48
CA PHE A 147 10.96 12.03 -13.75
C PHE A 147 11.61 13.11 -14.62
N THR A 148 11.41 14.37 -14.23
CA THR A 148 12.04 15.53 -14.87
C THR A 148 13.33 15.95 -14.14
N LYS A 149 14.16 16.77 -14.79
CA LYS A 149 15.50 17.15 -14.29
C LYS A 149 15.48 17.70 -12.85
N ARG A 150 14.48 18.50 -12.48
CA ARG A 150 14.43 19.17 -11.17
C ARG A 150 14.05 18.21 -10.03
N PRO A 151 12.95 17.42 -10.08
CA PRO A 151 12.67 16.37 -9.11
C PRO A 151 13.80 15.34 -8.96
N MET A 152 14.39 14.89 -10.07
CA MET A 152 15.52 13.95 -10.03
C MET A 152 16.74 14.53 -9.29
N ALA A 153 17.11 15.77 -9.60
CA ALA A 153 18.22 16.44 -8.92
C ALA A 153 17.98 16.64 -7.42
N LYS A 154 16.74 16.90 -6.99
CA LYS A 154 16.40 17.04 -5.55
C LYS A 154 16.74 15.80 -4.72
N VAL A 155 16.65 14.62 -5.33
CA VAL A 155 16.94 13.34 -4.66
C VAL A 155 18.30 12.77 -5.06
N GLY A 156 19.11 13.55 -5.77
CA GLY A 156 20.48 13.19 -6.13
C GLY A 156 20.59 12.19 -7.29
N TYR A 157 19.60 12.10 -8.17
CA TYR A 157 19.75 11.40 -9.44
C TYR A 157 20.44 12.31 -10.46
N ALA A 158 21.57 11.84 -10.99
CA ALA A 158 22.31 12.53 -12.06
C ALA A 158 21.70 12.23 -13.45
N THR A 159 21.31 10.97 -13.65
CA THR A 159 20.62 10.45 -14.83
C THR A 159 19.32 9.79 -14.38
N SER A 160 18.33 9.69 -15.26
CA SER A 160 17.08 9.01 -14.95
C SER A 160 17.31 7.51 -14.71
N PRO A 161 16.83 6.94 -13.59
CA PRO A 161 16.84 5.50 -13.35
C PRO A 161 16.10 4.69 -14.43
N LEU A 162 15.22 5.35 -15.18
CA LEU A 162 14.49 4.75 -16.30
C LEU A 162 15.34 4.58 -17.56
N GLU A 163 16.52 5.22 -17.61
CA GLU A 163 17.37 5.31 -18.81
C GLU A 163 18.81 4.82 -18.57
N ASP A 164 19.23 4.65 -17.31
CA ASP A 164 20.62 4.34 -16.94
C ASP A 164 20.90 2.84 -16.73
N GLY A 165 19.90 1.98 -16.94
CA GLY A 165 20.00 0.53 -16.76
C GLY A 165 19.90 0.05 -15.31
N SER A 166 19.77 0.95 -14.33
CA SER A 166 19.69 0.58 -12.91
C SER A 166 18.48 -0.28 -12.55
N LEU A 167 17.43 -0.23 -13.37
CA LEU A 167 16.19 -0.98 -13.18
C LEU A 167 16.06 -2.23 -14.08
N GLU A 168 17.12 -2.64 -14.80
CA GLU A 168 17.10 -3.82 -15.68
C GLU A 168 16.72 -5.14 -14.98
N ALA A 169 16.91 -5.21 -13.66
CA ALA A 169 16.57 -6.38 -12.88
C ALA A 169 15.08 -6.49 -12.51
N TYR A 170 14.24 -5.53 -12.94
CA TYR A 170 12.81 -5.45 -12.59
C TYR A 170 11.95 -5.34 -13.84
N ASN A 171 10.66 -5.63 -13.70
CA ASN A 171 9.68 -5.39 -14.74
C ASN A 171 9.13 -3.97 -14.56
N VAL A 172 9.67 -3.01 -15.31
CA VAL A 172 9.32 -1.59 -15.17
C VAL A 172 8.18 -1.21 -16.12
N HIS A 173 7.12 -0.64 -15.57
CA HIS A 173 5.95 -0.11 -16.26
C HIS A 173 5.95 1.42 -16.22
N PRO A 174 6.46 2.09 -17.26
CA PRO A 174 6.46 3.54 -17.34
C PRO A 174 5.05 4.05 -17.69
N VAL A 175 4.34 4.65 -16.73
CA VAL A 175 2.98 5.16 -16.94
C VAL A 175 2.95 6.67 -16.69
N PRO A 176 2.51 7.50 -17.66
CA PRO A 176 2.32 8.94 -17.44
C PRO A 176 1.02 9.19 -16.65
N LEU A 177 1.01 8.77 -15.37
CA LEU A 177 -0.17 8.75 -14.51
C LEU A 177 -0.80 10.14 -14.37
N THR A 178 0.01 11.18 -14.23
CA THR A 178 -0.49 12.55 -14.09
C THR A 178 -1.16 13.00 -15.38
N THR A 179 -0.51 12.81 -16.53
CA THR A 179 -1.03 13.20 -17.83
C THR A 179 -2.33 12.44 -18.17
N LEU A 180 -2.35 11.11 -17.99
CA LEU A 180 -3.55 10.30 -18.26
C LEU A 180 -4.71 10.66 -17.34
N THR A 181 -4.43 10.95 -16.06
CA THR A 181 -5.47 11.41 -15.13
C THR A 181 -6.03 12.76 -15.55
N ILE A 182 -5.19 13.74 -15.90
CA ILE A 182 -5.66 15.05 -16.35
C ILE A 182 -6.50 14.91 -17.62
N GLU A 183 -6.07 14.07 -18.56
CA GLU A 183 -6.81 13.79 -19.80
C GLU A 183 -8.22 13.26 -19.51
N ALA A 184 -8.32 12.24 -18.66
CA ALA A 184 -9.58 11.63 -18.26
C ALA A 184 -10.55 12.61 -17.57
N LEU A 185 -10.03 13.70 -17.00
CA LEU A 185 -10.80 14.67 -16.22
C LEU A 185 -11.06 16.00 -16.94
N LYS A 186 -10.67 16.14 -18.22
CA LYS A 186 -10.81 17.40 -18.98
C LYS A 186 -12.24 17.93 -19.03
N GLU A 187 -13.23 17.04 -19.08
CA GLU A 187 -14.65 17.40 -19.20
C GLU A 187 -15.27 17.86 -17.87
N PHE A 188 -14.58 17.66 -16.74
CA PHE A 188 -15.10 17.98 -15.41
C PHE A 188 -14.86 19.43 -14.98
N GLY A 189 -14.23 20.25 -15.84
CA GLY A 189 -13.99 21.68 -15.55
C GLY A 189 -13.06 21.94 -14.35
N LEU A 190 -12.33 20.92 -13.90
CA LEU A 190 -11.42 21.02 -12.75
C LEU A 190 -10.18 21.82 -13.09
N SER A 191 -9.61 22.51 -12.09
CA SER A 191 -8.27 23.06 -12.24
C SER A 191 -7.24 21.92 -12.37
N ARG A 192 -6.13 22.18 -13.05
CA ARG A 192 -5.03 21.20 -13.20
C ARG A 192 -4.60 20.60 -11.85
N LYS A 193 -4.48 21.45 -10.82
CA LYS A 193 -4.10 21.02 -9.47
C LYS A 193 -5.14 20.11 -8.81
N GLU A 194 -6.43 20.28 -9.12
CA GLU A 194 -7.48 19.39 -8.62
C GLU A 194 -7.46 18.05 -9.33
N ALA A 195 -7.29 18.04 -10.65
CA ALA A 195 -7.14 16.81 -11.43
C ALA A 195 -5.90 16.00 -11.02
N GLU A 196 -4.76 16.67 -10.79
CA GLU A 196 -3.50 16.03 -10.34
C GLU A 196 -3.68 15.28 -9.01
N ARG A 197 -4.57 15.72 -8.12
CA ARG A 197 -4.84 15.04 -6.84
C ARG A 197 -5.60 13.72 -7.00
N SER A 198 -6.19 13.47 -8.16
CA SER A 198 -6.90 12.22 -8.47
C SER A 198 -5.99 11.15 -9.09
N LYS A 199 -4.70 11.42 -9.30
CA LYS A 199 -3.75 10.45 -9.91
C LYS A 199 -3.66 9.12 -9.16
N ASN A 200 -3.86 9.12 -7.84
CA ASN A 200 -3.86 7.88 -7.08
C ASN A 200 -5.11 7.05 -7.31
N MET A 201 -6.25 7.66 -7.66
CA MET A 201 -7.45 6.92 -8.04
C MET A 201 -7.23 6.21 -9.38
N PHE A 202 -6.50 6.84 -10.30
CA PHE A 202 -6.06 6.16 -11.52
C PHE A 202 -5.18 4.95 -11.18
N ALA A 203 -4.15 5.12 -10.35
CA ALA A 203 -3.31 3.99 -9.93
C ALA A 203 -4.10 2.90 -9.18
N LEU A 204 -5.09 3.29 -8.38
CA LEU A 204 -6.01 2.36 -7.73
C LEU A 204 -6.77 1.53 -8.76
N GLY A 205 -7.38 2.18 -9.77
CA GLY A 205 -8.12 1.50 -10.82
C GLY A 205 -7.27 0.53 -11.62
N LEU A 206 -6.04 0.92 -11.94
CA LEU A 206 -5.08 0.07 -12.64
C LEU A 206 -4.75 -1.20 -11.82
N LEU A 207 -4.53 -1.06 -10.51
CA LEU A 207 -4.28 -2.22 -9.65
C LEU A 207 -5.53 -3.06 -9.41
N SER A 208 -6.71 -2.43 -9.31
CA SER A 208 -7.98 -3.15 -9.20
C SER A 208 -8.20 -4.01 -10.45
N TRP A 209 -7.85 -3.51 -11.63
CA TRP A 209 -7.79 -4.32 -12.85
C TRP A 209 -6.76 -5.44 -12.76
N MET A 210 -5.51 -5.11 -12.42
CA MET A 210 -4.38 -6.06 -12.42
C MET A 210 -4.59 -7.24 -11.47
N TYR A 211 -5.39 -7.07 -10.41
CA TYR A 211 -5.72 -8.09 -9.42
C TYR A 211 -7.20 -8.53 -9.40
N HIS A 212 -7.95 -8.23 -10.47
CA HIS A 212 -9.37 -8.60 -10.62
C HIS A 212 -10.24 -8.21 -9.41
N ARG A 213 -10.02 -7.01 -8.86
CA ARG A 213 -10.82 -6.48 -7.75
C ARG A 213 -12.12 -5.85 -8.26
N PRO A 214 -13.25 -6.09 -7.57
CA PRO A 214 -14.54 -5.51 -7.94
C PRO A 214 -14.51 -3.98 -7.78
N THR A 215 -15.09 -3.27 -8.75
CA THR A 215 -14.99 -1.81 -8.88
C THR A 215 -16.14 -1.08 -8.16
N GLU A 216 -17.30 -1.71 -8.05
CA GLU A 216 -18.56 -1.10 -7.59
C GLU A 216 -18.46 -0.58 -6.16
N GLY A 217 -17.77 -1.33 -5.30
CA GLY A 217 -17.55 -0.97 -3.90
C GLY A 217 -16.71 0.31 -3.77
N THR A 218 -15.72 0.50 -4.64
CA THR A 218 -14.89 1.71 -4.66
C THR A 218 -15.64 2.89 -5.20
N GLU A 219 -16.37 2.73 -6.30
CA GLU A 219 -17.18 3.84 -6.83
C GLU A 219 -18.21 4.34 -5.83
N THR A 220 -18.91 3.42 -5.16
CA THR A 220 -19.90 3.75 -4.13
C THR A 220 -19.25 4.51 -2.98
N PHE A 221 -18.08 4.05 -2.53
CA PHE A 221 -17.32 4.72 -1.48
C PHE A 221 -16.89 6.14 -1.88
N LEU A 222 -16.40 6.33 -3.11
CA LEU A 222 -15.96 7.65 -3.59
C LEU A 222 -17.14 8.63 -3.62
N ARG A 223 -18.31 8.18 -4.12
CA ARG A 223 -19.55 8.96 -4.11
C ARG A 223 -20.00 9.35 -2.70
N GLN A 224 -19.92 8.43 -1.74
CA GLN A 224 -20.27 8.71 -0.34
C GLN A 224 -19.27 9.65 0.33
N LYS A 225 -17.96 9.41 0.16
CA LYS A 225 -16.89 10.20 0.78
C LYS A 225 -16.94 11.67 0.35
N PHE A 226 -17.22 11.91 -0.93
CA PHE A 226 -17.31 13.24 -1.50
C PHE A 226 -18.75 13.68 -1.73
N ALA A 227 -19.73 13.14 -0.99
CA ALA A 227 -21.15 13.49 -1.17
C ALA A 227 -21.46 14.99 -1.04
N LYS A 228 -20.63 15.73 -0.29
CA LYS A 228 -20.73 17.20 -0.16
C LYS A 228 -20.20 17.97 -1.38
N LYS A 229 -19.49 17.31 -2.28
CA LYS A 229 -18.89 17.85 -3.51
C LYS A 229 -19.06 16.85 -4.67
N PRO A 230 -20.27 16.71 -5.24
CA PRO A 230 -20.58 15.69 -6.25
C PRO A 230 -19.66 15.72 -7.47
N GLU A 231 -19.26 16.91 -7.94
CA GLU A 231 -18.32 17.06 -9.06
C GLU A 231 -16.96 16.42 -8.77
N ILE A 232 -16.44 16.59 -7.55
CA ILE A 232 -15.19 15.94 -7.11
C ILE A 232 -15.39 14.43 -6.96
N ALA A 233 -16.58 13.99 -6.54
CA ALA A 233 -16.90 12.59 -6.41
C ALA A 233 -16.84 11.88 -7.77
N GLU A 234 -17.56 12.40 -8.76
CA GLU A 234 -17.60 11.81 -10.10
C GLU A 234 -16.25 11.95 -10.82
N ALA A 235 -15.49 13.03 -10.59
CA ALA A 235 -14.13 13.12 -11.10
C ALA A 235 -13.21 12.02 -10.54
N ASN A 236 -13.29 11.72 -9.24
CA ASN A 236 -12.48 10.62 -8.68
C ASN A 236 -12.94 9.24 -9.21
N VAL A 237 -14.24 9.05 -9.44
CA VAL A 237 -14.76 7.83 -10.09
C VAL A 237 -14.27 7.73 -11.53
N ALA A 238 -14.27 8.83 -12.29
CA ALA A 238 -13.78 8.86 -13.66
C ALA A 238 -12.27 8.56 -13.73
N ALA A 239 -11.47 9.14 -12.83
CA ALA A 239 -10.03 8.83 -12.73
C ALA A 239 -9.80 7.34 -12.41
N PHE A 240 -10.58 6.76 -11.48
CA PHE A 240 -10.53 5.35 -11.15
C PHE A 240 -10.87 4.46 -12.34
N ARG A 241 -11.98 4.73 -13.03
CA ARG A 241 -12.37 3.99 -14.25
C ARG A 241 -11.34 4.13 -15.36
N ALA A 242 -10.75 5.31 -15.54
CA ALA A 242 -9.70 5.53 -16.52
C ALA A 242 -8.47 4.65 -16.24
N GLY A 243 -8.07 4.51 -14.98
CA GLY A 243 -7.01 3.59 -14.58
C GLY A 243 -7.34 2.12 -14.86
N TRP A 244 -8.57 1.70 -14.56
CA TRP A 244 -9.02 0.34 -14.85
C TRP A 244 -9.05 0.05 -16.36
N ASN A 245 -9.62 0.96 -17.15
CA ASN A 245 -9.65 0.88 -18.62
C ASN A 245 -8.25 0.91 -19.25
N PHE A 246 -7.31 1.65 -18.64
CA PHE A 246 -5.92 1.66 -19.10
C PHE A 246 -5.30 0.27 -18.98
N GLY A 247 -5.55 -0.44 -17.88
CA GLY A 247 -5.10 -1.82 -17.69
C GLY A 247 -5.63 -2.77 -18.79
N GLU A 248 -6.92 -2.67 -19.10
CA GLU A 248 -7.55 -3.45 -20.19
C GLU A 248 -6.88 -3.20 -21.54
N THR A 249 -6.63 -1.93 -21.88
CA THR A 249 -6.27 -1.51 -23.24
C THR A 249 -4.77 -1.49 -23.52
N THR A 250 -3.92 -1.35 -22.50
CA THR A 250 -2.47 -1.32 -22.70
C THR A 250 -1.89 -2.72 -22.89
N GLU A 251 -0.88 -2.87 -23.76
CA GLU A 251 -0.14 -4.13 -23.90
C GLU A 251 0.98 -4.29 -22.86
N ASP A 252 1.33 -3.21 -22.14
CA ASP A 252 2.41 -3.19 -21.15
C ASP A 252 2.18 -4.20 -20.01
N PHE A 253 0.92 -4.45 -19.66
CA PHE A 253 0.53 -5.51 -18.72
C PHE A 253 0.02 -6.71 -19.52
N ALA A 254 0.95 -7.61 -19.89
CA ALA A 254 0.65 -8.86 -20.59
C ALA A 254 -0.07 -9.90 -19.71
N VAL A 255 -0.01 -9.70 -18.39
CA VAL A 255 -0.51 -10.65 -17.39
C VAL A 255 -1.34 -9.91 -16.35
N SER A 256 -2.48 -10.48 -16.00
CA SER A 256 -3.23 -10.12 -14.80
C SER A 256 -3.12 -11.23 -13.76
N TYR A 257 -3.31 -10.89 -12.50
CA TYR A 257 -3.07 -11.78 -11.37
C TYR A 257 -4.37 -12.10 -10.63
N GLU A 258 -4.51 -13.34 -10.19
CA GLU A 258 -5.64 -13.79 -9.38
C GLU A 258 -5.10 -14.37 -8.07
N VAL A 259 -5.61 -13.87 -6.94
CA VAL A 259 -5.40 -14.48 -5.61
C VAL A 259 -6.75 -14.96 -5.12
N ALA A 260 -6.88 -16.28 -4.95
CA ALA A 260 -8.13 -16.89 -4.53
C ALA A 260 -8.57 -16.39 -3.15
N PRO A 261 -9.87 -16.38 -2.81
CA PRO A 261 -10.33 -16.07 -1.46
C PRO A 261 -9.73 -17.04 -0.43
N ALA A 262 -9.45 -16.56 0.78
CA ALA A 262 -8.91 -17.35 1.89
C ALA A 262 -9.99 -18.18 2.60
N ALA A 263 -10.75 -18.97 1.83
CA ALA A 263 -11.94 -19.67 2.28
C ALA A 263 -11.69 -20.69 3.40
N GLN A 264 -10.46 -21.21 3.52
CA GLN A 264 -10.09 -22.13 4.60
C GLN A 264 -9.82 -21.38 5.92
N ALA A 265 -9.20 -20.19 5.85
CA ALA A 265 -8.91 -19.36 7.01
C ALA A 265 -10.16 -18.61 7.51
N PHE A 266 -11.05 -18.24 6.58
CA PHE A 266 -12.27 -17.52 6.87
C PHE A 266 -13.52 -18.34 6.53
N PRO A 267 -14.02 -19.18 7.47
CA PRO A 267 -15.35 -19.77 7.32
C PRO A 267 -16.43 -18.68 7.24
N THR A 268 -17.64 -19.02 6.81
CA THR A 268 -18.74 -18.04 6.75
C THR A 268 -18.98 -17.39 8.12
N GLY A 269 -18.89 -16.06 8.18
CA GLY A 269 -18.99 -15.32 9.44
C GLY A 269 -18.93 -13.81 9.23
N THR A 270 -19.04 -13.08 10.35
CA THR A 270 -18.91 -11.62 10.36
C THR A 270 -17.48 -11.25 10.73
N TYR A 271 -16.79 -10.63 9.78
CA TYR A 271 -15.41 -10.19 9.94
C TYR A 271 -15.33 -8.68 10.12
N ARG A 272 -14.30 -8.22 10.82
CA ARG A 272 -14.00 -6.81 11.00
C ARG A 272 -12.52 -6.57 10.74
N ASN A 273 -12.24 -5.71 9.76
CA ASN A 273 -10.93 -5.10 9.64
C ASN A 273 -10.74 -4.07 10.77
N ILE A 274 -9.67 -4.20 11.54
CA ILE A 274 -9.42 -3.39 12.74
C ILE A 274 -7.91 -3.19 12.95
N SER A 275 -7.51 -1.99 13.36
CA SER A 275 -6.13 -1.71 13.77
C SER A 275 -5.88 -2.10 15.22
N GLY A 276 -4.61 -2.28 15.60
CA GLY A 276 -4.24 -2.65 16.98
C GLY A 276 -4.75 -1.66 18.04
N ASN A 277 -4.61 -0.36 17.80
CA ASN A 277 -5.10 0.67 18.72
C ASN A 277 -6.63 0.63 18.88
N LEU A 278 -7.36 0.40 17.79
CA LEU A 278 -8.83 0.29 17.81
C LEU A 278 -9.26 -0.98 18.56
N ALA A 279 -8.60 -2.10 18.31
CA ALA A 279 -8.84 -3.36 19.01
C ALA A 279 -8.58 -3.24 20.52
N LEU A 280 -7.47 -2.61 20.92
CA LEU A 280 -7.15 -2.35 22.32
C LEU A 280 -8.22 -1.45 22.97
N SER A 281 -8.65 -0.40 22.28
CA SER A 281 -9.69 0.51 22.78
C SER A 281 -11.01 -0.22 23.03
N TYR A 282 -11.43 -1.09 22.11
CA TYR A 282 -12.62 -1.93 22.28
C TYR A 282 -12.45 -2.98 23.39
N GLY A 283 -11.26 -3.58 23.51
CA GLY A 283 -10.95 -4.51 24.59
C GLY A 283 -11.05 -3.87 25.97
N LEU A 284 -10.55 -2.63 26.13
CA LEU A 284 -10.66 -1.86 27.38
C LEU A 284 -12.12 -1.53 27.72
N ILE A 285 -12.91 -1.12 26.72
CA ILE A 285 -14.35 -0.86 26.92
C ILE A 285 -15.07 -2.15 27.33
N ALA A 286 -14.83 -3.26 26.62
CA ALA A 286 -15.45 -4.54 26.92
C ALA A 286 -15.09 -5.03 28.32
N ALA A 287 -13.82 -4.90 28.73
CA ALA A 287 -13.38 -5.26 30.07
C ALA A 287 -14.07 -4.42 31.15
N GLY A 288 -14.21 -3.11 30.96
CA GLY A 288 -14.93 -2.23 31.89
C GLY A 288 -16.40 -2.61 32.04
N GLN A 289 -17.08 -2.93 30.93
CA GLN A 289 -18.47 -3.37 30.94
C GLN A 289 -18.65 -4.75 31.61
N LEU A 290 -17.76 -5.71 31.36
CA LEU A 290 -17.83 -7.05 31.95
C LEU A 290 -17.48 -7.06 33.45
N ALA A 291 -16.60 -6.14 33.88
CA ALA A 291 -16.21 -6.00 35.27
C ALA A 291 -17.12 -5.07 36.09
N ASP A 292 -18.10 -4.41 35.45
CA ASP A 292 -18.93 -3.35 36.05
C ASP A 292 -18.07 -2.25 36.71
N LEU A 293 -17.00 -1.84 36.03
CA LEU A 293 -16.07 -0.81 36.49
C LEU A 293 -15.96 0.34 35.49
N PRO A 294 -15.91 1.60 35.95
CA PRO A 294 -15.73 2.73 35.07
C PRO A 294 -14.34 2.69 34.41
N LEU A 295 -14.29 2.94 33.10
CA LEU A 295 -13.04 3.10 32.38
C LEU A 295 -12.59 4.57 32.45
N TYR A 296 -11.42 4.81 33.04
CA TYR A 296 -10.77 6.12 33.08
C TYR A 296 -9.43 6.06 32.36
N LEU A 297 -9.18 6.97 31.41
CA LEU A 297 -7.90 7.07 30.70
C LEU A 297 -7.20 8.41 31.01
N GLY A 298 -6.12 8.33 31.78
CA GLY A 298 -5.11 9.40 31.85
C GLY A 298 -4.02 9.15 30.80
N SER A 299 -3.89 10.02 29.80
CA SER A 299 -2.90 9.86 28.73
C SER A 299 -2.29 11.19 28.29
N TYR A 300 -1.08 11.13 27.74
CA TYR A 300 -0.40 12.24 27.06
C TYR A 300 -0.25 11.89 25.57
N PRO A 301 -0.58 12.79 24.63
CA PRO A 301 -0.45 12.51 23.21
C PRO A 301 0.99 12.14 22.81
N ILE A 302 1.18 10.93 22.31
CA ILE A 302 2.45 10.39 21.79
C ILE A 302 2.19 9.39 20.66
N THR A 303 2.91 9.51 19.55
CA THR A 303 2.85 8.52 18.45
C THR A 303 3.53 7.22 18.90
N PRO A 304 2.93 6.02 18.70
CA PRO A 304 1.67 5.72 18.00
C PRO A 304 0.44 5.56 18.92
N ALA A 305 0.51 5.89 20.21
CA ALA A 305 -0.55 5.59 21.20
C ALA A 305 -1.70 6.61 21.28
N SER A 306 -1.53 7.82 20.72
CA SER A 306 -2.55 8.88 20.74
C SER A 306 -3.91 8.44 20.20
N ASP A 307 -3.94 7.51 19.25
CA ASP A 307 -5.20 7.05 18.65
C ASP A 307 -6.08 6.26 19.61
N ILE A 308 -5.51 5.65 20.65
CA ILE A 308 -6.27 5.01 21.73
C ILE A 308 -7.07 6.07 22.48
N LEU A 309 -6.44 7.21 22.81
CA LEU A 309 -7.11 8.34 23.45
C LEU A 309 -8.22 8.89 22.53
N HIS A 310 -7.91 9.11 21.25
CA HIS A 310 -8.88 9.60 20.29
C HIS A 310 -10.09 8.67 20.18
N GLU A 311 -9.88 7.36 20.11
CA GLU A 311 -10.96 6.41 19.98
C GLU A 311 -11.81 6.32 21.25
N LEU A 312 -11.18 6.12 22.41
CA LEU A 312 -11.88 6.04 23.70
C LEU A 312 -12.71 7.30 24.00
N SER A 313 -12.24 8.48 23.58
CA SER A 313 -12.97 9.75 23.77
C SER A 313 -14.32 9.82 23.04
N LYS A 314 -14.53 9.01 21.99
CA LYS A 314 -15.80 8.93 21.24
C LYS A 314 -16.85 8.08 21.96
N HIS A 315 -16.42 7.20 22.88
CA HIS A 315 -17.24 6.16 23.50
C HIS A 315 -17.79 6.55 24.88
N LYS A 316 -18.18 7.82 25.06
CA LYS A 316 -18.76 8.33 26.33
C LYS A 316 -20.04 7.61 26.73
N ASN A 317 -20.77 7.06 25.77
CA ASN A 317 -21.95 6.22 25.98
C ASN A 317 -21.65 4.94 26.77
N PHE A 318 -20.39 4.49 26.82
CA PHE A 318 -19.94 3.39 27.67
C PHE A 318 -19.34 3.85 29.01
N GLY A 319 -19.52 5.13 29.36
CA GLY A 319 -19.03 5.69 30.62
C GLY A 319 -17.53 5.99 30.67
N VAL A 320 -16.85 5.99 29.52
CA VAL A 320 -15.42 6.32 29.40
C VAL A 320 -15.15 7.77 29.82
N ARG A 321 -14.12 7.99 30.64
CA ARG A 321 -13.75 9.29 31.22
C ARG A 321 -12.26 9.59 31.10
#